data_AF-A0A9P6WXW2-F1
#
_entry.id   AF-A0A9P6WXW2-F1
#
_cell.length_a   1.000
_cell.length_b   1.000
_cell.length_c   1.000
_cell.angle_alpha   90.00
_cell.angle_beta   90.00
_cell.angle_gamma   90.00
#
_symmetry.space_group_name_H-M   'P 1'
#
loop_
_entity.id
_entity.type
_entity.pdbx_description
1 polymer ?
#
loop_
_entity_poly.entity_id
_entity_poly.type
_entity_poly.pdbx_seq_one_letter_code
_entity_poly.pdbx_strand_id
1 'polypeptide(L)'
;MENLNNWHLPFDARPGTDITTKLILSNKTVINTVVQNLLGSNIPNNTYITNSAEWADGKRSDLLYTPRNGVTIDLPPILIEVQNRVDQQFTLRLINYCANAYDRYEVLPIVLVFVVGKFANTTFEKKFVKKANTPYILETQCEHWANSVNFVSAISIQDYIQDSMDPFLALIYFTTSQA
;
A
#
# COMPACT_ATOMS: atom_id res chain seq x y z
N MET A 1 -40.69 -17.18 12.48
CA MET A 1 -39.89 -17.04 11.25
C MET A 1 -39.22 -15.69 11.32
N GLU A 2 -38.01 -15.64 11.86
CA GLU A 2 -37.22 -14.40 11.95
C GLU A 2 -36.55 -14.11 10.60
N ASN A 3 -36.67 -12.86 10.16
CA ASN A 3 -36.11 -12.35 8.90
C ASN A 3 -34.57 -12.35 8.98
N LEU A 4 -33.94 -13.30 8.29
CA LEU A 4 -32.48 -13.43 8.14
C LEU A 4 -31.84 -12.48 7.11
N ASN A 5 -32.58 -11.51 6.57
CA ASN A 5 -32.14 -10.69 5.44
C ASN A 5 -31.90 -9.22 5.79
N ASN A 6 -30.90 -8.90 6.63
CA ASN A 6 -30.26 -7.58 6.61
C ASN A 6 -28.93 -7.53 7.38
N TRP A 7 -28.01 -8.44 7.06
CA TRP A 7 -26.60 -8.29 7.46
C TRP A 7 -25.92 -7.36 6.47
N HIS A 8 -26.07 -6.05 6.67
CA HIS A 8 -25.27 -5.06 5.96
C HIS A 8 -24.14 -4.63 6.88
N LEU A 9 -22.90 -4.75 6.40
CA LEU A 9 -21.76 -4.14 7.08
C LEU A 9 -22.04 -2.63 7.22
N PRO A 10 -21.87 -2.06 8.41
CA PRO A 10 -21.85 -0.61 8.60
C PRO A 10 -20.97 0.04 7.54
N PHE A 11 -21.30 1.26 7.09
CA PHE A 11 -20.55 1.92 6.02
C PHE A 11 -19.03 1.88 6.30
N ASP A 12 -18.63 2.22 7.52
CA ASP A 12 -17.23 2.23 7.99
C ASP A 12 -16.58 0.83 8.10
N ALA A 13 -17.39 -0.23 8.04
CA ALA A 13 -16.99 -1.62 8.05
C ALA A 13 -17.00 -2.26 6.64
N ARG A 14 -17.37 -1.50 5.60
CA ARG A 14 -17.31 -1.97 4.21
C ARG A 14 -15.86 -1.96 3.73
N PRO A 15 -15.42 -2.97 2.97
CA PRO A 15 -14.10 -2.93 2.36
C PRO A 15 -13.97 -1.69 1.46
N GLY A 16 -12.80 -1.04 1.44
CA GLY A 16 -12.61 0.22 0.71
C GLY A 16 -12.91 1.48 1.53
N THR A 17 -13.48 1.35 2.74
CA THR A 17 -13.45 2.43 3.74
C THR A 17 -12.12 2.46 4.47
N ASP A 18 -11.72 3.65 4.92
CA ASP A 18 -10.43 3.90 5.55
C ASP A 18 -10.16 2.95 6.74
N ILE A 19 -11.16 2.72 7.60
CA ILE A 19 -11.03 1.89 8.81
C ILE A 19 -10.89 0.41 8.46
N THR A 20 -11.76 -0.13 7.60
CA THR A 20 -11.75 -1.55 7.24
C THR A 20 -10.47 -1.92 6.52
N THR A 21 -10.05 -1.09 5.57
CA THR A 21 -8.81 -1.32 4.82
C THR A 21 -7.61 -1.27 5.76
N LYS A 22 -7.55 -0.32 6.69
CA LYS A 22 -6.49 -0.26 7.72
C LYS A 22 -6.47 -1.49 8.62
N LEU A 23 -7.63 -2.01 9.03
CA LEU A 23 -7.73 -3.22 9.85
C LEU A 23 -7.18 -4.45 9.12
N ILE A 24 -7.56 -4.61 7.84
CA ILE A 24 -7.12 -5.73 7.01
C ILE A 24 -5.62 -5.64 6.73
N LEU A 25 -5.13 -4.47 6.34
CA LEU A 25 -3.71 -4.24 6.10
C LEU A 25 -2.86 -4.42 7.37
N SER A 26 -3.43 -4.16 8.56
CA SER A 26 -2.77 -4.43 9.84
C SER A 26 -2.75 -5.91 10.26
N ASN A 27 -3.42 -6.80 9.51
CA ASN A 27 -3.42 -8.24 9.81
C ASN A 27 -2.03 -8.85 9.53
N LYS A 28 -1.52 -9.68 10.44
CA LYS A 28 -0.18 -10.30 10.32
C LYS A 28 0.02 -11.09 9.02
N THR A 29 -0.99 -11.82 8.57
CA THR A 29 -0.92 -12.57 7.31
C THR A 29 -0.76 -11.61 6.14
N VAL A 30 -1.53 -10.52 6.13
CA VAL A 30 -1.47 -9.48 5.09
C VAL A 30 -0.13 -8.75 5.12
N ILE A 31 0.38 -8.40 6.30
CA ILE A 31 1.72 -7.81 6.45
C ILE A 31 2.78 -8.73 5.83
N ASN A 32 2.76 -10.03 6.16
CA ASN A 32 3.71 -10.99 5.59
C ASN A 32 3.60 -11.07 4.07
N THR A 33 2.38 -11.12 3.53
CA THR A 33 2.12 -11.12 2.09
C THR A 33 2.71 -9.88 1.40
N VAL A 34 2.44 -8.69 1.93
CA VAL A 34 2.97 -7.43 1.37
C VAL A 34 4.49 -7.40 1.44
N VAL A 35 5.06 -7.72 2.60
CA VAL A 35 6.51 -7.71 2.83
C VAL A 35 7.22 -8.68 1.91
N GLN A 36 6.75 -9.92 1.79
CA GLN A 36 7.37 -10.93 0.94
C GLN A 36 7.24 -10.62 -0.55
N ASN A 37 6.16 -9.95 -0.97
CA ASN A 37 6.03 -9.49 -2.34
C ASN A 37 7.03 -8.37 -2.66
N LEU A 38 7.21 -7.39 -1.76
CA LEU A 38 8.07 -6.23 -1.98
C LEU A 38 9.57 -6.51 -1.78
N LEU A 39 9.92 -7.34 -0.80
CA LEU A 39 11.32 -7.59 -0.37
C LEU A 39 11.83 -8.99 -0.70
N GLY A 40 10.94 -9.93 -1.04
CA GLY A 40 11.30 -11.30 -1.40
C GLY A 40 10.71 -12.36 -0.47
N SER A 41 10.43 -13.54 -1.03
CA SER A 41 9.82 -14.68 -0.32
C SER A 41 10.69 -15.28 0.78
N ASN A 42 11.98 -14.94 0.82
CA ASN A 42 12.93 -15.34 1.85
C ASN A 42 12.77 -14.56 3.16
N ILE A 43 12.02 -13.46 3.19
CA ILE A 43 11.77 -12.71 4.43
C ILE A 43 10.89 -13.55 5.38
N PRO A 44 11.35 -13.85 6.61
CA PRO A 44 10.57 -14.66 7.55
C PRO A 44 9.24 -14.01 7.94
N ASN A 45 8.23 -14.84 8.18
CA ASN A 45 6.95 -14.39 8.70
C ASN A 45 7.12 -13.65 10.05
N ASN A 46 6.31 -12.63 10.26
CA ASN A 46 6.28 -11.78 11.46
C ASN A 46 7.55 -10.94 11.68
N THR A 47 8.38 -10.77 10.64
CA THR A 47 9.52 -9.84 10.67
C THR A 47 9.06 -8.40 10.85
N TYR A 48 7.95 -8.01 10.20
CA TYR A 48 7.39 -6.66 10.27
C TYR A 48 6.16 -6.58 11.17
N ILE A 49 5.95 -5.40 11.73
CA ILE A 49 4.76 -5.00 12.50
C ILE A 49 4.28 -3.63 12.04
N THR A 50 3.04 -3.28 12.38
CA THR A 50 2.56 -1.89 12.25
C THR A 50 3.14 -1.01 13.34
N ASN A 51 3.49 0.22 12.98
CA ASN A 51 3.99 1.25 13.89
C ASN A 51 3.21 2.56 13.70
N SER A 52 3.46 3.56 14.55
CA SER A 52 2.83 4.87 14.43
C SER A 52 3.18 5.51 13.10
N ALA A 53 2.14 5.81 12.33
CA ALA A 53 2.17 6.50 11.05
C ALA A 53 2.00 8.04 11.21
N GLU A 54 2.06 8.54 12.45
CA GLU A 54 2.04 9.98 12.75
C GLU A 54 3.46 10.55 12.64
N TRP A 55 3.57 11.72 12.00
CA TRP A 55 4.83 12.39 11.68
C TRP A 55 5.06 13.61 12.56
N ALA A 56 6.29 14.09 12.61
CA ALA A 56 6.66 15.25 13.43
C ALA A 56 5.96 16.55 12.96
N ASP A 57 5.56 16.62 11.70
CA ASP A 57 4.78 17.73 11.13
C ASP A 57 3.26 17.65 11.44
N GLY A 58 2.85 16.70 12.29
CA GLY A 58 1.45 16.47 12.67
C GLY A 58 0.59 15.82 11.58
N LYS A 59 1.18 15.47 10.42
CA LYS A 59 0.47 14.70 9.39
C LYS A 59 0.57 13.21 9.68
N ARG A 60 -0.23 12.44 8.95
CA ARG A 60 -0.36 11.00 9.15
C ARG A 60 -0.45 10.28 7.82
N SER A 61 0.40 9.27 7.63
CA SER A 61 0.20 8.26 6.58
C SER A 61 -0.83 7.24 7.02
N ASP A 62 -1.33 6.41 6.10
CA ASP A 62 -2.33 5.41 6.48
C ASP A 62 -1.74 4.35 7.41
N LEU A 63 -0.65 3.70 6.96
CA LEU A 63 0.08 2.71 7.74
C LEU A 63 1.59 2.83 7.50
N LEU A 64 2.33 2.40 8.51
CA LEU A 64 3.78 2.24 8.46
C LEU A 64 4.12 0.85 8.98
N TYR A 65 4.80 0.05 8.17
CA TYR A 65 5.39 -1.21 8.61
C TYR A 65 6.86 -1.01 8.91
N THR A 66 7.31 -1.54 10.05
CA THR A 66 8.72 -1.55 10.43
C THR A 66 9.15 -2.94 10.89
N PRO A 67 10.40 -3.34 10.67
CA PRO A 67 10.91 -4.59 11.22
C PRO A 67 10.90 -4.53 12.75
N ARG A 68 10.50 -5.63 13.38
CA ARG A 68 10.41 -5.73 14.85
C ARG A 68 11.76 -5.51 15.54
N ASN A 69 12.84 -5.93 14.88
CA ASN A 69 14.20 -5.92 15.45
C ASN A 69 15.02 -4.70 14.98
N GLY A 70 14.36 -3.65 14.48
CA GLY A 70 15.02 -2.44 14.01
C GLY A 70 15.09 -2.34 12.49
N VAL A 71 15.06 -1.10 12.01
CA VAL A 71 15.18 -0.78 10.58
C VAL A 71 16.64 -0.90 10.15
N THR A 72 16.87 -1.49 8.99
CA THR A 72 18.18 -1.54 8.32
C THR A 72 18.02 -1.26 6.83
N ILE A 73 19.11 -1.11 6.10
CA ILE A 73 19.07 -0.93 4.63
C ILE A 73 18.37 -2.12 3.93
N ASP A 74 18.62 -3.35 4.40
CA ASP A 74 18.01 -4.56 3.86
C ASP A 74 16.56 -4.77 4.34
N LEU A 75 16.20 -4.15 5.46
CA LEU A 75 14.86 -4.20 6.05
C LEU A 75 14.33 -2.76 6.25
N PRO A 76 14.04 -2.05 5.14
CA PRO A 76 13.62 -0.65 5.20
C PRO A 76 12.20 -0.49 5.76
N PRO A 77 11.83 0.70 6.25
CA PRO A 77 10.44 0.96 6.62
C PRO A 77 9.56 0.92 5.36
N ILE A 78 8.33 0.41 5.48
CA ILE A 78 7.37 0.34 4.37
C ILE A 78 6.19 1.26 4.65
N LEU A 79 6.01 2.28 3.83
CA LEU A 79 4.87 3.20 3.88
C LEU A 79 3.74 2.65 3.01
N ILE A 80 2.55 2.55 3.59
CA ILE A 80 1.35 2.10 2.87
C ILE A 80 0.35 3.26 2.82
N GLU A 81 -0.19 3.51 1.63
CA GLU A 81 -1.22 4.51 1.38
C GLU A 81 -2.37 3.88 0.58
N VAL A 82 -3.60 4.27 0.91
CA VAL A 82 -4.80 3.87 0.18
C VAL A 82 -5.45 5.14 -0.34
N GLN A 83 -5.43 5.34 -1.65
CA GLN A 83 -5.79 6.63 -2.23
C GLN A 83 -6.83 6.51 -3.33
N ASN A 84 -7.90 7.29 -3.18
CA ASN A 84 -8.94 7.40 -4.19
C ASN A 84 -8.46 8.20 -5.42
N ARG A 85 -7.62 9.23 -5.21
CA ARG A 85 -7.10 10.07 -6.29
C ARG A 85 -5.60 10.24 -6.16
N VAL A 86 -4.87 9.82 -7.20
CA VAL A 86 -3.42 10.05 -7.30
C VAL A 86 -3.18 11.26 -8.20
N ASP A 87 -2.83 12.38 -7.57
CA ASP A 87 -2.50 13.64 -8.23
C ASP A 87 -1.22 14.26 -7.67
N GLN A 88 -0.83 15.41 -8.22
CA GLN A 88 0.39 16.12 -7.82
C GLN A 88 0.40 16.45 -6.32
N GLN A 89 -0.74 16.81 -5.73
CA GLN A 89 -0.83 17.18 -4.32
C GLN A 89 -0.59 15.94 -3.44
N PHE A 90 -1.19 14.80 -3.80
CA PHE A 90 -0.90 13.53 -3.13
C PHE A 90 0.58 13.15 -3.26
N THR A 91 1.17 13.23 -4.46
CA THR A 91 2.59 12.88 -4.66
C THR A 91 3.52 13.75 -3.81
N LEU A 92 3.28 15.06 -3.72
CA LEU A 92 4.08 15.94 -2.85
C LEU A 92 3.92 15.59 -1.37
N ARG A 93 2.71 15.22 -0.94
CA ARG A 93 2.46 14.74 0.43
C ARG A 93 3.20 13.43 0.70
N LEU A 94 3.20 12.51 -0.25
CA LEU A 94 3.90 11.23 -0.15
C LEU A 94 5.41 11.43 -0.03
N ILE A 95 6.01 12.31 -0.84
CA ILE A 95 7.43 12.67 -0.72
C ILE A 95 7.75 13.18 0.69
N ASN A 96 6.89 14.06 1.25
CA ASN A 96 7.06 14.55 2.61
C ASN A 96 6.94 13.44 3.66
N TYR A 97 6.07 12.45 3.47
CA TYR A 97 6.01 11.28 4.36
C TYR A 97 7.29 10.46 4.30
N CYS A 98 7.86 10.28 3.11
CA CYS A 98 9.11 9.57 2.99
C CYS A 98 10.29 10.31 3.64
N ALA A 99 10.34 11.64 3.51
CA ALA A 99 11.31 12.46 4.22
C ALA A 99 11.18 12.31 5.75
N ASN A 100 9.96 12.37 6.30
CA ASN A 100 9.72 12.13 7.72
C ASN A 100 10.11 10.70 8.17
N ALA A 101 9.87 9.70 7.32
CA ALA A 101 10.30 8.33 7.60
C ALA A 101 11.84 8.23 7.61
N TYR A 102 12.52 8.91 6.69
CA TYR A 102 13.98 8.99 6.67
C TYR A 102 14.53 9.69 7.91
N ASP A 103 13.98 10.85 8.30
CA ASP A 103 14.39 11.55 9.52
C ASP A 103 14.24 10.69 10.79
N ARG A 104 13.25 9.78 10.79
CA ARG A 104 12.98 8.88 11.92
C ARG A 104 13.88 7.64 11.95
N TYR A 105 14.24 7.09 10.79
CA TYR A 105 14.88 5.77 10.70
C TYR A 105 16.22 5.75 9.97
N GLU A 106 16.65 6.88 9.39
CA GLU A 106 17.86 7.05 8.60
C GLU A 106 17.99 6.09 7.40
N VAL A 107 16.86 5.52 6.97
CA VAL A 107 16.76 4.59 5.83
C VAL A 107 15.59 5.01 4.95
N LEU A 108 15.83 5.08 3.64
CA LEU A 108 14.79 5.43 2.67
C LEU A 108 13.69 4.36 2.66
N PRO A 109 12.41 4.75 2.74
CA PRO A 109 11.32 3.79 2.79
C PRO A 109 11.06 3.13 1.44
N ILE A 110 10.41 1.98 1.47
CA ILE A 110 9.64 1.44 0.34
C ILE A 110 8.21 1.94 0.47
N VAL A 111 7.60 2.35 -0.64
CA VAL A 111 6.20 2.80 -0.66
C VAL A 111 5.35 1.82 -1.44
N LEU A 112 4.16 1.51 -0.91
CA LEU A 112 3.07 0.85 -1.63
C LEU A 112 1.79 1.70 -1.56
N VAL A 113 1.26 2.05 -2.72
CA VAL A 113 0.02 2.83 -2.85
C VAL A 113 -1.06 1.98 -3.52
N PHE A 114 -2.17 1.75 -2.83
CA PHE A 114 -3.39 1.20 -3.42
C PHE A 114 -4.21 2.33 -4.03
N VAL A 115 -4.27 2.37 -5.37
CA VAL A 115 -5.07 3.34 -6.13
C VAL A 115 -6.47 2.78 -6.30
N VAL A 116 -7.38 3.23 -5.44
CA VAL A 116 -8.77 2.73 -5.40
C VAL A 116 -9.64 3.39 -6.48
N GLY A 117 -9.42 4.69 -6.74
CA GLY A 117 -10.19 5.43 -7.75
C GLY A 117 -9.42 5.56 -9.05
N LYS A 118 -8.67 6.67 -9.20
CA LYS A 118 -7.97 6.98 -10.45
C LYS A 118 -6.80 7.93 -10.30
N PHE A 119 -5.96 7.97 -11.32
CA PHE A 119 -4.99 9.05 -11.51
C PHE A 119 -5.70 10.36 -11.92
N ALA A 120 -5.03 11.49 -11.72
CA ALA A 120 -5.56 12.81 -12.02
C ALA A 120 -6.03 12.96 -13.47
N ASN A 121 -5.26 12.42 -14.42
CA ASN A 121 -5.54 12.33 -15.84
C ASN A 121 -4.56 11.36 -16.52
N THR A 122 -4.82 11.01 -17.78
CA THR A 122 -3.99 10.09 -18.58
C THR A 122 -2.56 10.58 -18.78
N THR A 123 -2.34 11.89 -18.93
CA THR A 123 -0.99 12.47 -19.04
C THR A 123 -0.19 12.30 -17.74
N PHE A 124 -0.84 12.44 -16.59
CA PHE A 124 -0.23 12.23 -15.29
C PHE A 124 0.07 10.74 -15.05
N GLU A 125 -0.86 9.86 -15.41
CA GLU A 125 -0.71 8.40 -15.31
C GLU A 125 0.48 7.87 -16.13
N LYS A 126 0.80 8.48 -17.28
CA LYS A 126 1.97 8.12 -18.09
C LYS A 126 3.33 8.27 -17.37
N LYS A 127 3.37 8.97 -16.23
CA LYS A 127 4.56 9.09 -15.38
C LYS A 127 4.82 7.83 -14.53
N PHE A 128 3.89 6.89 -14.55
CA PHE A 128 3.96 5.63 -13.84
C PHE A 128 4.11 4.52 -14.88
N VAL A 129 5.17 3.74 -14.77
CA VAL A 129 5.54 2.70 -15.73
C VAL A 129 5.41 1.32 -15.10
N LYS A 130 5.11 0.30 -15.90
CA LYS A 130 5.03 -1.08 -15.40
C LYS A 130 6.41 -1.56 -14.95
N LYS A 131 6.49 -2.14 -13.75
CA LYS A 131 7.72 -2.75 -13.22
C LYS A 131 8.07 -3.99 -14.03
N ALA A 132 9.34 -4.12 -14.43
CA ALA A 132 9.76 -5.13 -15.40
C ALA A 132 9.36 -6.58 -15.06
N ASN A 133 9.57 -7.01 -13.81
CA ASN A 133 9.31 -8.39 -13.38
C ASN A 133 7.90 -8.60 -12.82
N THR A 134 7.16 -7.51 -12.58
CA THR A 134 5.85 -7.55 -11.93
C THR A 134 4.95 -6.49 -12.56
N PRO A 135 4.50 -6.69 -13.81
CA PRO A 135 3.96 -5.59 -14.62
C PRO A 135 2.58 -5.07 -14.18
N TYR A 136 1.95 -5.74 -13.20
CA TYR A 136 0.75 -5.24 -12.52
C TYR A 136 1.05 -4.21 -11.42
N ILE A 137 2.32 -4.04 -11.05
CA ILE A 137 2.83 -2.95 -10.22
C ILE A 137 3.34 -1.85 -11.14
N LEU A 138 2.88 -0.62 -10.91
CA LEU A 138 3.41 0.57 -11.55
C LEU A 138 4.45 1.23 -10.63
N GLU A 139 5.49 1.82 -11.21
CA GLU A 139 6.54 2.53 -10.50
C GLU A 139 6.78 3.91 -11.12
N THR A 140 7.37 4.81 -10.34
CA THR A 140 7.76 6.14 -10.79
C THR A 140 9.14 6.50 -10.24
N GLN A 141 9.77 7.51 -10.83
CA GLN A 141 11.07 7.98 -10.37
C GLN A 141 10.98 8.47 -8.92
N CYS A 142 11.86 7.94 -8.07
CA CYS A 142 11.86 8.23 -6.64
C CYS A 142 13.25 8.43 -6.02
N GLU A 143 14.23 8.68 -6.88
CA GLU A 143 15.62 8.92 -6.49
C GLU A 143 15.70 9.98 -5.37
N HIS A 144 16.49 9.68 -4.34
CA HIS A 144 16.76 10.53 -3.18
C HIS A 144 15.66 10.66 -2.13
N TRP A 145 14.45 10.14 -2.36
CA TRP A 145 13.36 10.25 -1.38
C TRP A 145 12.63 8.95 -1.07
N ALA A 146 12.83 7.88 -1.85
CA ALA A 146 12.40 6.52 -1.48
C ALA A 146 13.33 5.48 -2.10
N ASN A 147 13.29 4.25 -1.58
CA ASN A 147 14.00 3.11 -2.18
C ASN A 147 13.24 2.58 -3.40
N SER A 148 11.92 2.46 -3.28
CA SER A 148 11.03 2.23 -4.43
C SER A 148 9.62 2.73 -4.11
N VAL A 149 8.85 3.07 -5.15
CA VAL A 149 7.47 3.51 -5.01
C VAL A 149 6.59 2.69 -5.94
N ASN A 150 5.70 1.89 -5.35
CA ASN A 150 4.92 0.88 -6.03
C ASN A 150 3.44 1.27 -5.97
N PHE A 151 2.78 1.32 -7.12
CA PHE A 151 1.36 1.64 -7.25
C PHE A 151 0.62 0.44 -7.83
N VAL A 152 -0.52 0.12 -7.23
CA VAL A 152 -1.39 -0.98 -7.65
C VAL A 152 -2.82 -0.49 -7.73
N SER A 153 -3.55 -0.88 -8.77
CA SER A 153 -4.90 -0.40 -9.07
C SER A 153 -5.73 -1.54 -9.66
N ALA A 154 -7.06 -1.41 -9.64
CA ALA A 154 -7.93 -2.37 -10.32
C ALA A 154 -7.57 -2.51 -11.82
N ILE A 155 -7.19 -1.41 -12.47
CA ILE A 155 -6.78 -1.38 -13.88
C ILE A 155 -5.45 -2.12 -14.09
N SER A 156 -4.46 -1.89 -13.21
CA SER A 156 -3.14 -2.49 -13.39
C SER A 156 -3.13 -4.00 -13.18
N ILE A 157 -4.08 -4.54 -12.41
CA ILE A 157 -4.24 -5.98 -12.20
C ILE A 157 -5.26 -6.63 -13.14
N GLN A 158 -5.98 -5.88 -13.99
CA GLN A 158 -7.14 -6.37 -14.73
C GLN A 158 -6.84 -7.65 -15.54
N ASP A 159 -5.69 -7.67 -16.22
CA ASP A 159 -5.26 -8.80 -17.06
C ASP A 159 -4.71 -10.00 -16.25
N TYR A 160 -4.62 -9.87 -14.93
CA TYR A 160 -4.06 -10.86 -14.02
C TYR A 160 -5.14 -11.50 -13.12
N ILE A 161 -6.38 -11.02 -13.18
CA ILE A 161 -7.49 -11.57 -12.42
C ILE A 161 -7.83 -12.96 -12.96
N GLN A 162 -7.85 -13.95 -12.06
CA GLN A 162 -8.13 -15.34 -12.35
C GLN A 162 -8.78 -16.01 -11.12
N ASP A 163 -9.36 -17.20 -11.28
CA ASP A 163 -10.06 -17.90 -10.19
C ASP A 163 -9.16 -18.19 -8.97
N SER A 164 -7.87 -18.42 -9.21
CA SER A 164 -6.86 -18.66 -8.18
C SER A 164 -5.76 -17.61 -8.26
N MET A 165 -5.89 -16.53 -7.49
CA MET A 165 -4.89 -15.46 -7.40
C MET A 165 -3.88 -15.74 -6.30
N ASP A 166 -2.63 -15.28 -6.50
CA ASP A 166 -1.70 -15.23 -5.38
C ASP A 166 -2.23 -14.26 -4.30
N PRO A 167 -1.84 -14.44 -3.03
CA PRO A 167 -2.42 -13.65 -1.93
C PRO A 167 -2.24 -12.14 -2.07
N PHE A 168 -1.17 -11.68 -2.72
CA PHE A 168 -0.94 -10.24 -2.90
C PHE A 168 -1.86 -9.68 -3.99
N LEU A 169 -1.99 -10.39 -5.10
CA LEU A 169 -2.93 -10.00 -6.16
C LEU A 169 -4.39 -10.01 -5.68
N ALA A 170 -4.77 -11.02 -4.89
CA ALA A 170 -6.09 -11.09 -4.26
C ALA A 170 -6.33 -9.91 -3.30
N LEU A 171 -5.32 -9.50 -2.54
CA LEU A 171 -5.37 -8.32 -1.67
C LEU A 171 -5.58 -7.04 -2.48
N ILE A 172 -4.87 -6.87 -3.61
CA ILE A 172 -5.05 -5.70 -4.49
C ILE A 172 -6.48 -5.68 -5.03
N TYR A 173 -6.94 -6.80 -5.58
CA TYR A 173 -8.30 -6.93 -6.12
C TYR A 173 -9.34 -6.55 -5.06
N PHE A 174 -9.25 -7.14 -3.87
CA PHE A 174 -10.16 -6.86 -2.77
C PHE A 174 -10.16 -5.38 -2.35
N THR A 175 -8.97 -4.75 -2.29
CA THR A 175 -8.81 -3.36 -1.81
C THR A 175 -9.25 -2.33 -2.85
N THR A 176 -9.09 -2.63 -4.14
CA THR A 176 -9.32 -1.68 -5.24
C THR A 176 -10.66 -1.87 -5.96
N SER A 177 -11.34 -3.01 -5.79
CA SER A 177 -12.62 -3.30 -6.46
C SER A 177 -13.87 -2.78 -5.72
N GLN A 178 -13.71 -1.83 -4.79
CA GLN A 178 -14.79 -1.37 -3.90
C GLN A 178 -15.40 -0.01 -4.31
N ALA A 179 -15.13 0.45 -5.53
CA ALA A 179 -15.59 1.72 -6.08
C ALA A 179 -16.82 1.55 -6.99
#